data_AF-A0A3B0M9G9-F1
#
_entry.id   AF-A0A3B0M9G9-F1
#
_cell.length_a   1.000
_cell.length_b   1.000
_cell.length_c   1.000
_cell.angle_alpha   90.00
_cell.angle_beta   90.00
_cell.angle_gamma   90.00
#
_symmetry.space_group_name_H-M   'P 1'
#
loop_
_entity.id
_entity.type
_entity.pdbx_description
1 polymer ?
#
loop_
_entity_poly.entity_id
_entity_poly.type
_entity_poly.pdbx_seq_one_letter_code
_entity_poly.pdbx_strand_id
1 'polypeptide(L)'
;MVSQVSFDRRELGVILSLYGRMVAAGEWRDYGISCLSQCAVFSVFRRTAEHPLYRIEKHPALRNRQGMYMVINMDGQILKRGHDLAQVLRVIERKSLRVVD
;
A
#
# COMPACT_ATOMS: atom_id res chain seq x y z
N MET A 1 -12.40 -14.70 -19.76
CA MET A 1 -11.20 -14.39 -18.93
C MET A 1 -11.68 -13.59 -17.73
N VAL A 2 -11.40 -14.03 -16.51
CA VAL A 2 -11.72 -13.23 -15.32
C VAL A 2 -10.80 -12.01 -15.35
N SER A 3 -11.37 -10.80 -15.44
CA SER A 3 -10.59 -9.56 -15.38
C SER A 3 -10.01 -9.42 -13.99
N GLN A 4 -8.68 -9.43 -13.87
CA GLN A 4 -7.99 -9.19 -12.59
C GLN A 4 -7.84 -7.69 -12.37
N VAL A 5 -7.97 -7.27 -11.11
CA VAL A 5 -7.68 -5.90 -10.71
C VAL A 5 -6.17 -5.76 -10.55
N SER A 6 -5.60 -4.74 -11.19
CA SER A 6 -4.18 -4.40 -11.09
C SER A 6 -3.97 -2.92 -10.80
N PHE A 7 -2.77 -2.59 -10.34
CA PHE A 7 -2.28 -1.22 -10.34
C PHE A 7 -1.79 -0.83 -11.74
N ASP A 8 -2.16 0.35 -12.21
CA ASP A 8 -1.63 0.92 -13.45
C ASP A 8 -0.21 1.49 -13.24
N ARG A 9 0.42 1.93 -14.33
CA ARG A 9 1.79 2.46 -14.31
C ARG A 9 1.95 3.67 -13.38
N ARG A 10 0.95 4.57 -13.31
CA ARG A 10 1.01 5.77 -12.47
C ARG A 10 0.86 5.39 -11.01
N GLU A 11 -0.07 4.49 -10.70
CA GLU A 11 -0.27 3.96 -9.36
C GLU A 11 0.98 3.25 -8.84
N LEU A 12 1.57 2.35 -9.66
CA LEU A 12 2.84 1.69 -9.33
C LEU A 12 3.99 2.69 -9.16
N GLY A 13 4.08 3.71 -10.01
CA GLY A 13 5.10 4.75 -9.86
C GLY A 13 5.05 5.46 -8.51
N VAL A 14 3.84 5.78 -8.02
CA VAL A 14 3.64 6.41 -6.71
C VAL A 14 4.02 5.45 -5.56
N ILE A 15 3.57 4.19 -5.63
CA ILE A 15 3.88 3.18 -4.61
C ILE A 15 5.38 2.88 -4.55
N LEU A 16 6.01 2.67 -5.70
CA LEU A 16 7.44 2.34 -5.80
C LEU A 16 8.34 3.53 -5.42
N SER A 17 7.88 4.77 -5.65
CA SER A 17 8.60 5.95 -5.17
C SER A 17 8.63 6.02 -3.64
N LEU A 18 7.52 5.70 -2.97
CA LEU A 18 7.50 5.58 -1.50
C LEU A 18 8.39 4.42 -1.05
N TYR A 19 8.24 3.26 -1.70
CA TYR A 19 9.05 2.08 -1.39
C TYR A 19 10.55 2.38 -1.44
N GLY A 20 11.04 3.01 -2.50
CA GLY A 20 12.45 3.38 -2.65
C GLY A 20 12.96 4.29 -1.51
N ARG A 21 12.15 5.26 -1.07
CA ARG A 21 12.50 6.11 0.09
C ARG A 21 12.61 5.31 1.38
N MET A 22 11.68 4.39 1.61
CA MET A 22 11.67 3.55 2.83
C MET A 22 12.77 2.50 2.83
N VAL A 23 13.16 1.97 1.68
CA VAL A 23 14.35 1.11 1.52
C VAL A 23 15.62 1.92 1.82
N ALA A 24 15.73 3.13 1.28
CA ALA A 24 16.88 4.00 1.55
C ALA A 24 17.00 4.38 3.04
N ALA A 25 15.87 4.47 3.75
CA ALA A 25 15.83 4.65 5.19
C ALA A 25 16.08 3.36 6.01
N GLY A 26 16.23 2.20 5.37
CA GLY A 26 16.43 0.90 6.04
C GLY A 26 15.17 0.31 6.68
N GLU A 27 13.99 0.91 6.44
CA GLU A 27 12.73 0.50 7.05
C GLU A 27 12.11 -0.71 6.35
N TRP A 28 12.19 -0.75 5.01
CA TRP A 28 11.57 -1.78 4.18
C TRP A 28 12.63 -2.60 3.44
N ARG A 29 12.32 -3.87 3.19
CA ARG A 29 13.28 -4.80 2.56
C ARG A 29 12.72 -5.56 1.37
N ASP A 30 11.42 -5.83 1.36
CA ASP A 30 10.80 -6.61 0.29
C ASP A 30 9.35 -6.16 0.06
N TYR A 31 8.80 -6.53 -1.10
CA TYR A 31 7.39 -6.33 -1.43
C TYR A 31 6.83 -7.48 -2.27
N GLY A 32 5.51 -7.66 -2.17
CA GLY A 32 4.75 -8.58 -3.02
C GLY A 32 3.58 -7.87 -3.68
N ILE A 33 3.26 -8.24 -4.92
CA ILE A 33 2.10 -7.72 -5.64
C ILE A 33 1.15 -8.88 -5.95
N SER A 34 -0.12 -8.72 -5.62
CA SER A 34 -1.17 -9.69 -5.95
C SER A 34 -2.30 -9.01 -6.70
N CYS A 35 -2.62 -9.53 -7.89
CA CYS A 35 -3.75 -9.10 -8.71
C CYS A 35 -4.90 -10.10 -8.54
N LEU A 36 -5.91 -9.74 -7.75
CA LEU A 36 -7.06 -10.59 -7.45
C LEU A 36 -8.27 -10.18 -8.29
N SER A 37 -9.34 -10.95 -8.25
CA SER A 37 -10.58 -10.66 -9.00
C SER A 37 -11.28 -9.39 -8.53
N GLN A 38 -11.13 -9.02 -7.25
CA GLN A 38 -11.82 -7.88 -6.65
C GLN A 38 -10.90 -6.73 -6.26
N CYS A 39 -9.61 -7.01 -6.04
CA CYS A 39 -8.65 -6.00 -5.62
C CYS A 39 -7.23 -6.28 -6.11
N ALA A 40 -6.41 -5.24 -6.12
CA ALA A 40 -4.96 -5.36 -6.22
C ALA A 40 -4.34 -5.05 -4.85
N VAL A 41 -3.31 -5.80 -4.47
CA VAL A 41 -2.63 -5.66 -3.18
C VAL A 41 -1.14 -5.49 -3.41
N PHE A 42 -0.56 -4.46 -2.82
CA PHE A 42 0.88 -4.27 -2.69
C PHE A 42 1.25 -4.45 -1.21
N SER A 43 1.90 -5.55 -0.89
CA SER A 43 2.32 -5.94 0.45
C SER A 43 3.77 -5.52 0.67
N VAL A 44 4.06 -4.95 1.83
CA VAL A 44 5.40 -4.47 2.21
C VAL A 44 5.93 -5.24 3.40
N PHE A 45 7.20 -5.62 3.38
CA PHE A 45 7.84 -6.42 4.42
C PHE A 45 9.10 -5.75 4.98
N ARG A 46 9.30 -5.88 6.30
CA ARG A 46 10.52 -5.44 7.00
C ARG A 46 11.55 -6.56 7.15
N ARG A 47 11.11 -7.83 7.20
CA ARG A 47 11.96 -9.03 7.28
C ARG A 47 11.32 -10.19 6.49
N THR A 48 12.15 -11.10 5.99
CA THR A 48 11.70 -12.34 5.34
C THR A 48 10.99 -13.22 6.37
N ALA A 49 9.77 -13.69 6.07
CA ALA A 49 8.88 -14.54 6.90
C ALA A 49 7.92 -13.86 7.90
N GLU A 50 7.71 -12.54 7.85
CA GLU A 50 6.68 -11.86 8.66
C GLU A 50 5.39 -11.56 7.88
N HIS A 51 4.28 -11.37 8.60
CA HIS A 51 3.09 -10.74 8.05
C HIS A 51 3.45 -9.37 7.45
N PRO A 52 2.81 -8.94 6.35
CA PRO A 52 3.12 -7.66 5.74
C PRO A 52 2.90 -6.52 6.73
N LEU A 53 3.91 -5.66 6.88
CA LEU A 53 3.87 -4.47 7.74
C LEU A 53 2.74 -3.53 7.30
N TYR A 54 2.62 -3.36 5.99
CA TYR A 54 1.55 -2.62 5.35
C TYR A 54 1.02 -3.38 4.13
N ARG A 55 -0.28 -3.24 3.88
CA ARG A 55 -0.90 -3.55 2.60
C ARG A 55 -1.50 -2.29 2.02
N ILE A 56 -1.12 -1.96 0.79
CA ILE A 56 -1.76 -0.92 -0.02
C ILE A 56 -2.71 -1.66 -0.96
N GLU A 57 -4.00 -1.36 -0.86
CA GLU A 57 -5.03 -2.07 -1.63
C GLU A 57 -5.80 -1.12 -2.55
N LYS A 58 -6.19 -1.63 -3.72
CA LYS A 58 -7.08 -0.97 -4.70
C LYS A 58 -8.32 -1.82 -4.90
N HIS A 59 -9.48 -1.26 -4.60
CA HIS A 59 -10.80 -1.88 -4.72
C HIS A 59 -11.70 -1.05 -5.65
N PRO A 60 -11.73 -1.32 -6.98
CA PRO A 60 -12.44 -0.48 -7.95
C PRO A 60 -13.94 -0.33 -7.67
N ALA A 61 -14.59 -1.37 -7.11
CA ALA A 61 -16.00 -1.34 -6.71
C ALA A 61 -16.31 -0.25 -5.67
N LEU A 62 -15.30 0.24 -4.96
CA LEU A 62 -15.42 1.26 -3.91
C LEU A 62 -15.11 2.68 -4.39
N ARG A 63 -14.84 2.88 -5.69
CA ARG A 63 -14.45 4.18 -6.28
C ARG A 63 -15.43 5.32 -5.94
N ASN A 64 -16.73 5.04 -5.91
CA ASN A 64 -17.78 6.03 -5.64
C ASN A 64 -18.27 6.01 -4.18
N ARG A 65 -17.58 5.28 -3.29
CA ARG A 65 -17.86 5.24 -1.85
C ARG A 65 -16.87 6.15 -1.13
N GLN A 66 -16.26 5.69 -0.04
CA GLN A 66 -15.20 6.41 0.70
C GLN A 66 -13.83 6.38 -0.02
N GLY A 67 -13.79 5.90 -1.27
CA GLY A 67 -12.57 5.76 -2.07
C GLY A 67 -12.12 4.31 -2.25
N MET A 68 -11.41 4.08 -3.36
CA MET A 68 -10.93 2.77 -3.80
C MET A 68 -9.57 2.39 -3.24
N TYR A 69 -8.79 3.33 -2.69
CA TYR A 69 -7.46 3.04 -2.14
C TYR A 69 -7.49 2.99 -0.63
N MET A 70 -6.73 2.08 -0.04
CA MET A 70 -6.53 2.01 1.41
C MET A 70 -5.14 1.51 1.80
N VAL A 71 -4.70 1.92 2.98
CA VAL A 71 -3.51 1.38 3.67
C VAL A 71 -3.98 0.64 4.90
N ILE A 72 -3.54 -0.61 5.04
CA ILE A 72 -3.86 -1.50 6.15
C ILE A 72 -2.56 -1.86 6.87
N ASN A 73 -2.55 -1.89 8.20
CA ASN A 73 -1.39 -2.32 8.99
C ASN A 73 -1.37 -3.85 9.19
N MET A 74 -0.33 -4.35 9.87
CA MET A 74 -0.19 -5.76 10.22
C MET A 74 -1.39 -6.34 11.00
N ASP A 75 -2.06 -5.54 11.84
CA ASP A 75 -3.23 -5.97 12.64
C ASP A 75 -4.54 -5.99 11.84
N GLY A 76 -4.51 -5.65 10.54
CA GLY A 76 -5.70 -5.55 9.71
C GLY A 76 -6.49 -4.25 9.87
N GLN A 77 -5.98 -3.27 10.62
CA GLN A 77 -6.61 -1.96 10.78
C GLN A 77 -6.37 -1.08 9.56
N ILE A 78 -7.44 -0.45 9.04
CA ILE A 78 -7.35 0.55 7.98
C ILE A 78 -6.78 1.85 8.59
N LEU A 79 -5.55 2.19 8.21
CA LEU A 79 -4.90 3.44 8.63
C LEU A 79 -5.42 4.65 7.87
N LYS A 80 -5.69 4.48 6.58
CA LYS A 80 -6.24 5.52 5.72
C LYS A 80 -6.98 4.92 4.54
N ARG A 81 -8.01 5.62 4.07
CA ARG A 81 -8.78 5.32 2.86
C ARG A 81 -9.10 6.60 2.10
N GLY A 82 -9.18 6.53 0.77
CA GLY A 82 -9.50 7.68 -0.06
C GLY A 82 -9.52 7.42 -1.57
N HIS A 83 -9.85 8.47 -2.32
CA HIS A 83 -9.93 8.44 -3.79
C HIS A 83 -8.59 8.74 -4.47
N ASP A 84 -7.66 9.38 -3.76
CA ASP A 84 -6.33 9.73 -4.24
C ASP A 84 -5.27 8.86 -3.55
N LEU A 85 -4.53 8.09 -4.35
CA LEU A 85 -3.53 7.17 -3.83
C LEU A 85 -2.40 7.90 -3.07
N ALA A 86 -1.91 9.03 -3.60
CA ALA A 86 -0.81 9.76 -2.98
C ALA A 86 -1.20 10.31 -1.60
N GLN A 87 -2.39 10.87 -1.44
CA GLN A 87 -2.92 11.31 -0.14
C GLN A 87 -3.11 10.15 0.83
N VAL A 88 -3.55 8.99 0.35
CA VAL A 88 -3.71 7.79 1.18
C VAL A 88 -2.37 7.31 1.72
N LEU A 89 -1.30 7.32 0.92
CA LEU A 89 0.03 6.86 1.31
C LEU A 89 0.74 7.77 2.34
N ARG A 90 0.36 9.05 2.45
CA ARG A 90 0.95 9.99 3.44
C ARG A 90 0.82 9.53 4.90
N VAL A 91 -0.11 8.62 5.21
CA VAL A 91 -0.27 8.05 6.55
C VAL A 91 0.98 7.26 7.00
N ILE A 92 1.68 6.65 6.04
CA ILE A 92 2.89 5.85 6.28
C ILE A 92 4.09 6.75 6.59
N GLU A 93 4.26 7.82 5.81
CA GLU A 93 5.36 8.78 5.98
C GLU A 93 5.27 9.49 7.34
N ARG A 94 4.06 9.92 7.74
CA ARG A 94 3.83 10.56 9.04
C ARG A 94 4.13 9.66 10.23
N LYS A 95 3.88 8.35 10.10
CA LYS A 95 4.21 7.40 11.15
C LYS A 95 5.72 7.16 11.23
N SER A 96 6.40 7.07 10.10
CA SER A 96 7.86 6.83 10.07
C SER A 96 8.64 7.99 10.70
N LEU A 97 8.19 9.23 10.49
CA LEU A 97 8.80 10.41 11.12
C LEU A 97 8.65 10.46 12.66
N ARG A 98 7.74 9.68 13.26
CA ARG A 98 7.53 9.64 14.71
C ARG A 98 8.32 8.55 15.42
N VAL A 99 8.99 7.65 14.69
CA VAL A 99 9.73 6.51 15.27
C VAL A 99 11.22 6.82 15.44
N VAL A 100 11.66 8.02 15.05
CA VAL A 100 13.01 8.52 15.31
C VAL A 100 12.96 9.34 16.62
N ASP A 101 13.12 8.66 17.75
CA ASP A 101 13.50 9.21 19.06
C ASP A 101 14.34 8.16 19.80
#